data_AF-A0A5C0AVH8-F1
#
_entry.id   AF-A0A5C0AVH8-F1
#
_cell.length_a   1.000
_cell.length_b   1.000
_cell.length_c   1.000
_cell.angle_alpha   90.00
_cell.angle_beta   90.00
_cell.angle_gamma   90.00
#
_symmetry.space_group_name_H-M   'P 1'
#
loop_
_entity.id
_entity.type
_entity.pdbx_description
1 polymer ?
#
loop_
_entity_poly.entity_id
_entity_poly.type
_entity_poly.pdbx_seq_one_letter_code
_entity_poly.pdbx_strand_id
1 'polypeptide(L)'
;MAKRAPASTVPEPLFHAFKRDVPSAAECLNRLYEVYAHTTVSYGWCRQCFDLEQEQQMRGLRAVREAPLAAFSGIYFEHPNCSGGASTFLHWLPRGLELGFFDPDIDPDLIEQSMRVGLWHRPTEEQAALRDVFCRVAINWFAAGNTAPMQVPDSASGVLYGPSFISRRIITALLYLRVDPAELFDWLIALESSRAWHCLLDLVQENCVVQGPVYYVLEDEANKVLMFKAHAALDRLVRNALHAAVTDDRLAEYWLRWQENEPALAQRAADAESMIASYAFELNADERRADEQLIRTALDTAMIG
;
A
#
# COMPACT_ATOMS: atom_id res chain seq x y z
N MET A 1 -33.66 9.96 0.55
CA MET A 1 -32.64 11.02 0.59
C MET A 1 -32.11 11.14 2.01
N ALA A 2 -31.02 10.46 2.34
CA ALA A 2 -30.35 10.65 3.62
C ALA A 2 -29.61 11.99 3.59
N LYS A 3 -29.90 12.86 4.56
CA LYS A 3 -29.19 14.13 4.74
C LYS A 3 -27.73 13.80 5.10
N ARG A 4 -26.79 14.18 4.22
CA ARG A 4 -25.35 14.19 4.52
C ARG A 4 -25.15 14.98 5.81
N ALA A 5 -24.50 14.37 6.81
CA ALA A 5 -24.09 15.08 8.02
C ALA A 5 -23.17 16.26 7.63
N PRO A 6 -23.22 17.39 8.35
CA PRO A 6 -22.34 18.53 8.08
C PRO A 6 -20.88 18.08 8.19
N ALA A 7 -20.08 18.43 7.18
CA ALA A 7 -18.66 18.13 7.13
C ALA A 7 -17.97 18.70 8.38
N SER A 8 -17.19 17.87 9.07
CA SER A 8 -16.30 18.28 10.15
C SER A 8 -15.45 19.48 9.70
N THR A 9 -15.39 20.53 10.50
CA THR A 9 -14.58 21.74 10.26
C THR A 9 -13.09 21.54 10.59
N VAL A 10 -12.69 20.35 11.04
CA VAL A 10 -11.29 20.01 11.26
C VAL A 10 -10.70 19.50 9.94
N PRO A 11 -9.64 20.16 9.39
CA PRO A 11 -8.96 19.68 8.20
C PRO A 11 -8.47 18.25 8.42
N GLU A 12 -8.67 17.36 7.43
CA GLU A 12 -8.15 16.00 7.51
C GLU A 12 -6.62 16.06 7.66
N PRO A 13 -6.03 15.33 8.63
CA PRO A 13 -4.59 15.27 8.76
C PRO A 13 -4.00 14.64 7.49
N LEU A 14 -2.79 15.07 7.11
CA LEU A 14 -2.12 14.52 5.93
C LEU A 14 -1.75 13.06 6.16
N PHE A 15 -1.12 12.80 7.31
CA PHE A 15 -0.73 11.48 7.79
C PHE A 15 -1.64 11.02 8.93
N HIS A 16 -1.88 9.72 8.99
CA HIS A 16 -2.71 9.06 9.99
C HIS A 16 -1.84 8.18 10.88
N ALA A 17 -2.11 8.19 12.18
CA ALA A 17 -1.37 7.36 13.13
C ALA A 17 -1.39 5.87 12.76
N PHE A 18 -0.30 5.16 13.07
CA PHE A 18 -0.26 3.70 12.93
C PHE A 18 -1.09 3.07 14.06
N LYS A 19 -2.24 2.48 13.70
CA LYS A 19 -3.16 1.92 14.68
C LYS A 19 -2.69 0.55 15.15
N ARG A 20 -2.33 0.46 16.43
CA ARG A 20 -1.99 -0.81 17.10
C ARG A 20 -3.22 -1.57 17.61
N ASP A 21 -4.25 -0.82 17.97
CA ASP A 21 -5.55 -1.36 18.39
C ASP A 21 -6.55 -1.27 17.23
N VAL A 22 -6.56 -2.32 16.41
CA VAL A 22 -7.47 -2.46 15.27
C VAL A 22 -8.40 -3.65 15.49
N PRO A 23 -9.58 -3.70 14.85
CA PRO A 23 -10.48 -4.85 14.96
C PRO A 23 -9.82 -6.19 14.58
N SER A 24 -10.50 -7.30 14.84
CA SER A 24 -10.03 -8.63 14.42
C SER A 24 -9.88 -8.73 12.89
N ALA A 25 -9.11 -9.71 12.40
CA ALA A 25 -8.93 -9.92 10.97
C ALA A 25 -10.27 -10.07 10.22
N ALA A 26 -11.21 -10.82 10.80
CA ALA A 26 -12.55 -11.01 10.22
C ALA A 26 -13.37 -9.71 10.20
N GLU A 27 -13.32 -8.90 11.26
CA GLU A 27 -14.02 -7.61 11.31
C GLU A 27 -13.44 -6.59 10.33
N CYS A 28 -12.10 -6.50 10.24
CA CYS A 28 -11.44 -5.65 9.25
C CYS A 28 -11.85 -6.03 7.83
N LEU A 29 -11.82 -7.33 7.49
CA LEU A 29 -12.24 -7.81 6.18
C LEU A 29 -13.74 -7.53 5.93
N ASN A 30 -14.59 -7.80 6.92
CA ASN A 30 -16.03 -7.56 6.80
C ASN A 30 -16.35 -6.11 6.48
N ARG A 31 -15.75 -5.20 7.25
CA ARG A 31 -15.90 -3.76 7.04
C ARG A 31 -15.39 -3.34 5.67
N LEU A 32 -14.27 -3.89 5.20
CA LEU A 32 -13.75 -3.60 3.86
C LEU A 32 -14.75 -3.96 2.77
N TYR A 33 -15.39 -5.13 2.86
CA TYR A 33 -16.45 -5.49 1.92
C TYR A 33 -17.67 -4.57 2.04
N GLU A 34 -18.08 -4.21 3.26
CA GLU A 34 -19.23 -3.33 3.49
C GLU A 34 -19.01 -1.93 2.89
N VAL A 35 -17.85 -1.32 3.13
CA VAL A 35 -17.56 0.04 2.65
C VAL A 35 -17.38 0.12 1.14
N TYR A 36 -17.11 -0.99 0.45
CA TYR A 36 -16.99 -1.03 -1.01
C TYR A 36 -18.24 -1.64 -1.69
N ALA A 37 -19.24 -2.10 -0.94
CA ALA A 37 -20.43 -2.77 -1.49
C ALA A 37 -21.28 -1.88 -2.41
N HIS A 38 -21.15 -0.56 -2.32
CA HIS A 38 -21.84 0.40 -3.20
C HIS A 38 -21.19 0.54 -4.58
N THR A 39 -19.95 0.08 -4.75
CA THR A 39 -19.27 0.14 -6.05
C THR A 39 -19.84 -0.91 -7.01
N THR A 40 -19.94 -0.57 -8.28
CA THR A 40 -20.62 -1.39 -9.30
C THR A 40 -19.70 -1.76 -10.44
N VAL A 41 -19.86 -2.98 -10.95
CA VAL A 41 -19.22 -3.42 -12.20
C VAL A 41 -19.86 -2.72 -13.39
N SER A 42 -19.01 -2.13 -14.23
CA SER A 42 -19.37 -1.67 -15.56
C SER A 42 -18.95 -2.70 -16.60
N TYR A 43 -19.78 -2.87 -17.63
CA TYR A 43 -19.57 -3.83 -18.71
C TYR A 43 -19.36 -3.13 -20.06
N GLY A 44 -19.08 -3.92 -21.10
CA GLY A 44 -18.60 -3.43 -22.39
C GLY A 44 -17.08 -3.45 -22.46
N TRP A 45 -16.46 -4.47 -21.86
CA TRP A 45 -15.00 -4.60 -21.77
C TRP A 45 -14.31 -4.60 -23.14
N CYS A 46 -13.03 -4.24 -23.18
CA CYS A 46 -12.23 -4.21 -24.40
C CYS A 46 -12.09 -5.61 -24.99
N ARG A 47 -12.45 -5.79 -26.26
CA ARG A 47 -12.38 -7.11 -26.94
C ARG A 47 -10.97 -7.56 -27.29
N GLN A 48 -9.97 -6.68 -27.18
CA GLN A 48 -8.56 -7.06 -27.33
C GLN A 48 -7.98 -7.68 -26.06
N CYS A 49 -8.51 -7.27 -24.90
CA CYS A 49 -8.02 -7.72 -23.59
C CYS A 49 -8.89 -8.83 -22.99
N PHE A 50 -10.21 -8.81 -23.27
CA PHE A 50 -11.18 -9.74 -22.72
C PHE A 50 -12.07 -10.34 -23.80
N ASP A 51 -12.25 -11.64 -23.78
CA ASP A 51 -13.24 -12.30 -24.62
C ASP A 51 -14.67 -12.13 -24.03
N LEU A 52 -15.68 -12.55 -24.80
CA LEU A 52 -17.08 -12.47 -24.36
C LEU A 52 -17.40 -13.45 -23.23
N GLU A 53 -16.71 -14.58 -23.16
CA GLU A 53 -16.95 -15.64 -22.17
C GLU A 53 -16.48 -15.19 -20.78
N GLN A 54 -15.29 -14.58 -20.68
CA GLN A 54 -14.73 -14.00 -19.47
C GLN A 54 -15.66 -12.93 -18.89
N GLU A 55 -16.14 -12.00 -19.71
CA GLU A 55 -17.08 -10.98 -19.24
C GLU A 55 -18.43 -11.57 -18.83
N GLN A 56 -18.92 -12.61 -19.53
CA GLN A 56 -20.16 -13.31 -19.16
C GLN A 56 -20.01 -14.09 -17.86
N GLN A 57 -18.88 -14.75 -17.64
CA GLN A 57 -18.55 -15.42 -16.39
C GLN A 57 -18.57 -14.42 -15.24
N MET A 58 -17.96 -13.25 -15.44
CA MET A 58 -17.92 -12.17 -14.46
C MET A 58 -19.32 -11.61 -14.13
N ARG A 59 -20.19 -11.46 -15.13
CA ARG A 59 -21.61 -11.09 -14.92
C ARG A 59 -22.36 -12.11 -14.04
N GLY A 60 -21.96 -13.38 -14.11
CA GLY A 60 -22.54 -14.46 -13.32
C GLY A 60 -22.16 -14.40 -11.83
N LEU A 61 -21.07 -13.72 -11.48
CA LEU A 61 -20.55 -13.66 -10.11
C LEU A 61 -21.24 -12.57 -9.30
N ARG A 62 -22.42 -12.89 -8.76
CA ARG A 62 -23.19 -11.97 -7.91
C ARG A 62 -22.64 -11.81 -6.49
N ALA A 63 -21.94 -12.82 -5.99
CA ALA A 63 -21.38 -12.84 -4.63
C ALA A 63 -19.86 -12.60 -4.71
N VAL A 64 -19.44 -11.34 -4.56
CA VAL A 64 -18.02 -10.94 -4.65
C VAL A 64 -17.13 -11.76 -3.72
N ARG A 65 -17.59 -12.01 -2.48
CA ARG A 65 -16.86 -12.80 -1.47
C ARG A 65 -16.62 -14.25 -1.84
N GLU A 66 -17.45 -14.81 -2.73
CA GLU A 66 -17.36 -16.21 -3.13
C GLU A 66 -16.60 -16.37 -4.46
N ALA A 67 -16.29 -15.27 -5.15
CA ALA A 67 -15.64 -15.31 -6.44
C ALA A 67 -14.22 -15.89 -6.32
N PRO A 68 -13.83 -16.82 -7.20
CA PRO A 68 -12.47 -17.30 -7.28
C PRO A 68 -11.58 -16.26 -7.96
N LEU A 69 -10.33 -16.13 -7.50
CA LEU A 69 -9.36 -15.16 -8.00
C LEU A 69 -9.19 -15.19 -9.52
N ALA A 70 -9.09 -16.39 -10.09
CA ALA A 70 -8.91 -16.60 -11.53
C ALA A 70 -10.04 -16.01 -12.40
N ALA A 71 -11.24 -15.81 -11.84
CA ALA A 71 -12.33 -15.25 -12.61
C ALA A 71 -12.17 -13.74 -12.83
N PHE A 72 -11.58 -13.01 -11.88
CA PHE A 72 -11.54 -11.55 -11.89
C PHE A 72 -10.11 -10.97 -11.90
N SER A 73 -9.07 -11.78 -11.71
CA SER A 73 -7.68 -11.31 -11.64
C SER A 73 -7.25 -10.52 -12.88
N GLY A 74 -7.77 -10.85 -14.06
CA GLY A 74 -7.54 -10.12 -15.31
C GLY A 74 -7.83 -8.62 -15.23
N ILE A 75 -8.73 -8.20 -14.33
CA ILE A 75 -9.05 -6.78 -14.09
C ILE A 75 -7.84 -5.99 -13.57
N TYR A 76 -6.92 -6.66 -12.86
CA TYR A 76 -5.73 -6.04 -12.28
C TYR A 76 -4.51 -6.05 -13.18
N PHE A 77 -4.48 -6.90 -14.20
CA PHE A 77 -3.40 -6.94 -15.19
C PHE A 77 -3.61 -5.96 -16.32
N GLU A 78 -4.86 -5.85 -16.75
CA GLU A 78 -5.21 -5.03 -17.90
C GLU A 78 -5.43 -3.58 -17.47
N HIS A 79 -5.32 -2.67 -18.44
CA HIS A 79 -5.62 -1.26 -18.22
C HIS A 79 -7.05 -1.13 -17.67
N PRO A 80 -7.31 -0.44 -16.54
CA PRO A 80 -8.65 -0.39 -15.94
C PRO A 80 -9.78 0.00 -16.91
N ASN A 81 -9.54 0.88 -17.89
CA ASN A 81 -10.54 1.22 -18.92
C ASN A 81 -10.93 0.02 -19.82
N CYS A 82 -10.07 -0.98 -19.96
CA CYS A 82 -10.39 -2.23 -20.66
C CYS A 82 -11.37 -3.12 -19.88
N SER A 83 -11.46 -2.97 -18.55
CA SER A 83 -12.28 -3.79 -17.65
C SER A 83 -13.42 -3.00 -17.00
N GLY A 84 -13.90 -1.93 -17.63
CA GLY A 84 -15.03 -1.13 -17.14
C GLY A 84 -14.65 -0.01 -16.15
N GLY A 85 -13.36 0.30 -16.05
CA GLY A 85 -12.85 1.47 -15.33
C GLY A 85 -12.73 1.27 -13.82
N ALA A 86 -12.54 2.39 -13.12
CA ALA A 86 -12.33 2.41 -11.67
C ALA A 86 -13.47 1.76 -10.87
N SER A 87 -14.73 1.91 -11.31
CA SER A 87 -15.86 1.33 -10.57
C SER A 87 -15.78 -0.20 -10.53
N THR A 88 -15.42 -0.83 -11.65
CA THR A 88 -15.22 -2.28 -11.71
C THR A 88 -14.00 -2.69 -10.89
N PHE A 89 -12.88 -1.97 -11.01
CA PHE A 89 -11.67 -2.24 -10.22
C PHE A 89 -11.97 -2.24 -8.71
N LEU A 90 -12.63 -1.18 -8.23
CA LEU A 90 -12.95 -0.99 -6.82
C LEU A 90 -14.02 -1.98 -6.32
N HIS A 91 -14.94 -2.41 -7.18
CA HIS A 91 -15.90 -3.47 -6.86
C HIS A 91 -15.22 -4.78 -6.48
N TRP A 92 -14.16 -5.13 -7.18
CA TRP A 92 -13.42 -6.35 -6.91
C TRP A 92 -12.31 -6.17 -5.87
N LEU A 93 -11.90 -4.92 -5.56
CA LEU A 93 -10.77 -4.60 -4.69
C LEU A 93 -10.75 -5.39 -3.36
N PRO A 94 -11.85 -5.51 -2.58
CA PRO A 94 -11.80 -6.29 -1.34
C PRO A 94 -11.40 -7.75 -1.55
N ARG A 95 -11.92 -8.39 -2.60
CA ARG A 95 -11.62 -9.79 -2.93
C ARG A 95 -10.23 -9.94 -3.55
N GLY A 96 -9.81 -8.97 -4.36
CA GLY A 96 -8.45 -8.91 -4.91
C GLY A 96 -7.39 -8.77 -3.81
N LEU A 97 -7.67 -7.95 -2.79
CA LEU A 97 -6.80 -7.84 -1.62
C LEU A 97 -6.77 -9.14 -0.81
N GLU A 98 -7.93 -9.74 -0.56
CA GLU A 98 -8.04 -10.97 0.22
C GLU A 98 -7.27 -12.14 -0.41
N LEU A 99 -7.37 -12.32 -1.73
CA LEU A 99 -6.84 -13.50 -2.41
C LEU A 99 -5.52 -13.27 -3.17
N GLY A 100 -5.28 -12.04 -3.62
CA GLY A 100 -4.25 -11.75 -4.62
C GLY A 100 -3.22 -10.71 -4.21
N PHE A 101 -3.34 -10.06 -3.05
CA PHE A 101 -2.43 -8.98 -2.66
C PHE A 101 -0.98 -9.44 -2.53
N PHE A 102 -0.75 -10.69 -2.09
CA PHE A 102 0.58 -11.28 -1.99
C PHE A 102 0.91 -12.21 -3.14
N ASP A 103 0.05 -12.27 -4.17
CA ASP A 103 0.36 -13.00 -5.39
C ASP A 103 1.34 -12.18 -6.23
N PRO A 104 2.55 -12.69 -6.51
CA PRO A 104 3.46 -12.04 -7.45
C PRO A 104 3.05 -12.28 -8.91
N ASP A 105 2.24 -13.31 -9.18
CA ASP A 105 1.78 -13.60 -10.53
C ASP A 105 0.69 -12.62 -10.94
N ILE A 106 -0.12 -12.11 -10.00
CA ILE A 106 -1.03 -10.98 -10.19
C ILE A 106 -0.21 -9.70 -10.08
N ASP A 107 -0.37 -8.80 -11.07
CA ASP A 107 0.36 -7.53 -11.24
C ASP A 107 1.07 -7.08 -9.94
N PRO A 108 2.42 -6.97 -9.97
CA PRO A 108 3.25 -7.04 -8.78
C PRO A 108 3.00 -5.94 -7.74
N ASP A 109 2.15 -4.94 -8.00
CA ASP A 109 1.67 -4.01 -7.00
C ASP A 109 0.18 -3.60 -7.13
N LEU A 110 -0.75 -4.45 -6.64
CA LEU A 110 -2.19 -4.15 -6.61
C LEU A 110 -2.55 -2.85 -5.85
N ILE A 111 -1.74 -2.41 -4.89
CA ILE A 111 -1.97 -1.10 -4.25
C ILE A 111 -1.50 0.03 -5.18
N GLU A 112 -0.38 -0.11 -5.87
CA GLU A 112 -0.01 0.82 -6.95
C GLU A 112 -1.11 0.88 -8.04
N GLN A 113 -1.69 -0.25 -8.44
CA GLN A 113 -2.81 -0.26 -9.39
C GLN A 113 -4.04 0.45 -8.80
N SER A 114 -4.31 0.26 -7.51
CA SER A 114 -5.38 0.99 -6.81
C SER A 114 -5.11 2.51 -6.83
N MET A 115 -3.85 2.91 -6.71
CA MET A 115 -3.41 4.30 -6.87
C MET A 115 -3.72 4.84 -8.26
N ARG A 116 -3.55 4.04 -9.32
CA ARG A 116 -3.89 4.44 -10.71
C ARG A 116 -5.37 4.74 -10.91
N VAL A 117 -6.25 4.10 -10.13
CA VAL A 117 -7.70 4.33 -10.16
C VAL A 117 -8.19 5.31 -9.09
N GLY A 118 -7.27 6.07 -8.49
CA GLY A 118 -7.61 7.18 -7.60
C GLY A 118 -7.87 6.80 -6.15
N LEU A 119 -7.18 5.78 -5.62
CA LEU A 119 -7.35 5.36 -4.22
C LEU A 119 -7.16 6.50 -3.20
N TRP A 120 -6.25 7.45 -3.46
CA TRP A 120 -6.02 8.63 -2.61
C TRP A 120 -7.24 9.55 -2.46
N HIS A 121 -8.18 9.48 -3.40
CA HIS A 121 -9.34 10.37 -3.47
C HIS A 121 -10.61 9.71 -2.99
N ARG A 122 -10.50 8.46 -2.50
CA ARG A 122 -11.66 7.75 -1.98
C ARG A 122 -12.17 8.40 -0.69
N PRO A 123 -13.46 8.28 -0.39
CA PRO A 123 -14.03 8.76 0.87
C PRO A 123 -13.21 8.30 2.08
N THR A 124 -13.13 9.16 3.11
CA THR A 124 -12.34 8.91 4.32
C THR A 124 -12.68 7.56 4.97
N GLU A 125 -13.93 7.10 4.89
CA GLU A 125 -14.38 5.81 5.41
C GLU A 125 -13.74 4.62 4.66
N GLU A 126 -13.66 4.68 3.34
CA GLU A 126 -13.06 3.63 2.51
C GLU A 126 -11.55 3.54 2.76
N GLN A 127 -10.87 4.69 2.80
CA GLN A 127 -9.44 4.75 3.14
C GLN A 127 -9.18 4.27 4.58
N ALA A 128 -10.07 4.58 5.53
CA ALA A 128 -9.95 4.13 6.90
C ALA A 128 -10.10 2.60 7.03
N ALA A 129 -11.04 1.99 6.30
CA ALA A 129 -11.20 0.53 6.27
C ALA A 129 -9.94 -0.16 5.71
N LEU A 130 -9.35 0.38 4.64
CA LEU A 130 -8.08 -0.11 4.11
C LEU A 130 -6.96 0.00 5.14
N ARG A 131 -6.80 1.15 5.80
CA ARG A 131 -5.81 1.33 6.88
C ARG A 131 -5.99 0.31 7.99
N ASP A 132 -7.22 0.07 8.45
CA ASP A 132 -7.50 -0.90 9.51
C ASP A 132 -7.10 -2.33 9.10
N VAL A 133 -7.35 -2.71 7.84
CA VAL A 133 -6.94 -4.01 7.28
C VAL A 133 -5.42 -4.11 7.24
N PHE A 134 -4.72 -3.13 6.63
CA PHE A 134 -3.27 -3.19 6.50
C PHE A 134 -2.53 -3.08 7.84
N CYS A 135 -3.06 -2.31 8.80
CA CYS A 135 -2.51 -2.28 10.16
C CYS A 135 -2.66 -3.65 10.83
N ARG A 136 -3.82 -4.31 10.67
CA ARG A 136 -4.04 -5.67 11.19
C ARG A 136 -3.08 -6.69 10.55
N VAL A 137 -2.91 -6.64 9.23
CA VAL A 137 -1.97 -7.51 8.51
C VAL A 137 -0.54 -7.26 8.99
N ALA A 138 -0.12 -6.00 9.15
CA ALA A 138 1.21 -5.66 9.65
C ALA A 138 1.45 -6.21 11.05
N ILE A 139 0.52 -6.01 11.98
CA ILE A 139 0.61 -6.52 13.35
C ILE A 139 0.77 -8.05 13.34
N ASN A 140 -0.08 -8.75 12.59
CA ASN A 140 -0.04 -10.21 12.52
C ASN A 140 1.25 -10.72 11.86
N TRP A 141 1.71 -10.04 10.80
CA TRP A 141 2.86 -10.45 10.02
C TRP A 141 4.16 -10.27 10.80
N PHE A 142 4.38 -9.08 11.37
CA PHE A 142 5.61 -8.80 12.08
C PHE A 142 5.68 -9.52 13.44
N ALA A 143 4.54 -9.77 14.11
CA ALA A 143 4.52 -10.52 15.36
C ALA A 143 4.60 -12.06 15.16
N ALA A 144 3.86 -12.61 14.20
CA ALA A 144 3.63 -14.06 14.11
C ALA A 144 3.86 -14.66 12.72
N GLY A 145 4.19 -13.86 11.70
CA GLY A 145 4.36 -14.33 10.33
C GLY A 145 3.05 -14.69 9.64
N ASN A 146 1.92 -14.15 10.11
CA ASN A 146 0.60 -14.40 9.52
C ASN A 146 0.11 -13.17 8.75
N THR A 147 -0.44 -13.36 7.56
CA THR A 147 -0.97 -12.30 6.69
C THR A 147 -2.47 -12.05 6.82
N ALA A 148 -3.17 -12.76 7.71
CA ALA A 148 -4.61 -12.64 7.88
C ALA A 148 -5.04 -11.16 8.10
N PRO A 149 -6.13 -10.71 7.45
CA PRO A 149 -7.11 -11.50 6.69
C PRO A 149 -6.75 -11.80 5.23
N MET A 150 -5.58 -11.37 4.74
CA MET A 150 -5.15 -11.64 3.37
C MET A 150 -4.44 -13.00 3.28
N GLN A 151 -4.64 -13.67 2.15
CA GLN A 151 -4.04 -14.97 1.88
C GLN A 151 -2.69 -14.78 1.17
N VAL A 152 -1.74 -15.65 1.49
CA VAL A 152 -0.56 -15.87 0.65
C VAL A 152 -0.91 -17.02 -0.30
N PRO A 153 -0.91 -16.80 -1.62
CA PRO A 153 -1.20 -17.87 -2.57
C PRO A 153 -0.16 -18.98 -2.52
N ASP A 154 -0.59 -20.22 -2.70
CA ASP A 154 0.28 -21.40 -2.89
C ASP A 154 0.90 -21.43 -4.32
N SER A 155 1.34 -20.28 -4.85
CA SER A 155 1.95 -20.23 -6.18
C SER A 155 3.45 -20.57 -6.13
N ALA A 156 3.96 -21.21 -7.19
CA ALA A 156 5.39 -21.50 -7.32
C ALA A 156 6.24 -20.22 -7.28
N SER A 157 5.69 -19.10 -7.77
CA SER A 157 6.28 -17.77 -7.68
C SER A 157 6.27 -17.25 -6.24
N GLY A 158 5.20 -17.45 -5.46
CA GLY A 158 5.13 -17.06 -4.04
C GLY A 158 6.27 -17.62 -3.18
N VAL A 159 6.77 -18.83 -3.51
CA VAL A 159 7.94 -19.44 -2.86
C VAL A 159 9.24 -18.68 -3.16
N LEU A 160 9.36 -18.04 -4.32
CA LEU A 160 10.58 -17.32 -4.75
C LEU A 160 10.72 -15.93 -4.13
N TYR A 161 9.62 -15.23 -3.84
CA TYR A 161 9.67 -13.84 -3.36
C TYR A 161 9.87 -13.71 -1.83
N GLY A 162 9.56 -14.76 -1.07
CA GLY A 162 9.94 -14.90 0.35
C GLY A 162 9.38 -13.84 1.32
N PRO A 163 9.81 -13.86 2.60
CA PRO A 163 9.29 -12.97 3.65
C PRO A 163 9.57 -11.48 3.43
N SER A 164 10.67 -11.11 2.77
CA SER A 164 11.01 -9.72 2.46
C SER A 164 9.97 -9.07 1.54
N PHE A 165 9.48 -9.80 0.54
CA PHE A 165 8.45 -9.30 -0.37
C PHE A 165 7.14 -8.97 0.36
N ILE A 166 6.67 -9.87 1.22
CA ILE A 166 5.45 -9.65 2.04
C ILE A 166 5.62 -8.43 2.93
N SER A 167 6.75 -8.36 3.64
CA SER A 167 7.07 -7.23 4.54
C SER A 167 7.03 -5.90 3.80
N ARG A 168 7.72 -5.83 2.65
CA ARG A 168 7.77 -4.62 1.82
C ARG A 168 6.38 -4.22 1.32
N ARG A 169 5.59 -5.16 0.77
CA ARG A 169 4.24 -4.86 0.28
C ARG A 169 3.33 -4.30 1.37
N ILE A 170 3.39 -4.85 2.58
CA ILE A 170 2.61 -4.34 3.72
C ILE A 170 3.01 -2.90 4.05
N ILE A 171 4.31 -2.62 4.18
CA ILE A 171 4.80 -1.29 4.54
C ILE A 171 4.48 -0.28 3.42
N THR A 172 4.76 -0.61 2.17
CA THR A 172 4.44 0.23 1.02
C THR A 172 2.93 0.55 0.97
N ALA A 173 2.06 -0.43 1.23
CA ALA A 173 0.62 -0.19 1.27
C ALA A 173 0.19 0.78 2.39
N LEU A 174 0.73 0.64 3.59
CA LEU A 174 0.49 1.56 4.71
C LEU A 174 0.92 2.98 4.36
N LEU A 175 2.08 3.13 3.71
CA LEU A 175 2.63 4.42 3.30
C LEU A 175 1.79 5.08 2.20
N TYR A 176 1.32 4.32 1.19
CA TYR A 176 0.35 4.83 0.22
C TYR A 176 -0.97 5.25 0.88
N LEU A 177 -1.40 4.57 1.94
CA LEU A 177 -2.58 4.96 2.71
C LEU A 177 -2.32 6.10 3.71
N ARG A 178 -1.16 6.75 3.58
CA ARG A 178 -0.71 7.89 4.38
C ARG A 178 -0.67 7.57 5.87
N VAL A 179 -0.30 6.35 6.24
CA VAL A 179 0.11 6.06 7.62
C VAL A 179 1.41 6.80 7.91
N ASP A 180 1.50 7.42 9.08
CA ASP A 180 2.66 8.21 9.48
C ASP A 180 3.94 7.36 9.42
N PRO A 181 4.92 7.73 8.57
CA PRO A 181 6.11 6.91 8.38
C PRO A 181 6.99 6.88 9.61
N ALA A 182 7.07 7.97 10.39
CA ALA A 182 7.88 8.00 11.61
C ALA A 182 7.31 7.05 12.67
N GLU A 183 5.99 7.11 12.91
CA GLU A 183 5.33 6.18 13.84
C GLU A 183 5.44 4.71 13.39
N LEU A 184 5.33 4.46 12.09
CA LEU A 184 5.44 3.12 11.51
C LEU A 184 6.85 2.54 11.69
N PHE A 185 7.89 3.31 11.37
CA PHE A 185 9.27 2.84 11.52
C PHE A 185 9.70 2.72 12.97
N ASP A 186 9.30 3.65 13.85
CA ASP A 186 9.54 3.52 15.29
C ASP A 186 8.85 2.28 15.86
N TRP A 187 7.63 1.96 15.39
CA TRP A 187 6.97 0.72 15.77
C TRP A 187 7.75 -0.52 15.32
N LEU A 188 8.23 -0.58 14.07
CA LEU A 188 9.04 -1.71 13.58
C LEU A 188 10.32 -1.90 14.41
N ILE A 189 11.01 -0.80 14.72
CA ILE A 189 12.22 -0.80 15.56
C ILE A 189 11.92 -1.37 16.95
N ALA A 190 10.82 -0.94 17.55
CA ALA A 190 10.39 -1.39 18.88
C ALA A 190 10.00 -2.87 18.95
N LEU A 191 9.75 -3.55 17.81
CA LEU A 191 9.50 -4.98 17.80
C LEU A 191 10.76 -5.81 18.05
N GLU A 192 11.95 -5.23 17.79
CA GLU A 192 13.25 -5.88 17.95
C GLU A 192 13.39 -7.26 17.27
N SER A 193 12.56 -7.54 16.26
CA SER A 193 12.53 -8.83 15.56
C SER A 193 13.40 -8.81 14.30
N SER A 194 14.03 -9.92 13.94
CA SER A 194 14.81 -10.02 12.70
C SER A 194 13.97 -9.72 11.46
N ARG A 195 12.69 -10.10 11.44
CA ARG A 195 11.77 -9.77 10.33
C ARG A 195 11.56 -8.26 10.17
N ALA A 196 11.38 -7.52 11.27
CA ALA A 196 11.23 -6.07 11.23
C ALA A 196 12.53 -5.40 10.75
N TRP A 197 13.68 -5.88 11.23
CA TRP A 197 14.99 -5.36 10.81
C TRP A 197 15.34 -5.67 9.37
N HIS A 198 15.07 -6.89 8.90
CA HIS A 198 15.19 -7.22 7.48
C HIS A 198 14.36 -6.27 6.62
N CYS A 199 13.11 -5.97 7.02
CA CYS A 199 12.27 -5.03 6.31
C CYS A 199 12.87 -3.61 6.31
N LEU A 200 13.31 -3.08 7.45
CA LEU A 200 13.89 -1.74 7.54
C LEU A 200 15.16 -1.60 6.68
N LEU A 201 16.05 -2.59 6.76
CA LEU A 201 17.30 -2.60 5.99
C LEU A 201 17.02 -2.76 4.49
N ASP A 202 16.03 -3.56 4.10
CA ASP A 202 15.57 -3.65 2.70
C ASP A 202 15.14 -2.27 2.21
N LEU A 203 14.32 -1.55 2.98
CA LEU A 203 13.83 -0.23 2.59
C LEU A 203 14.94 0.82 2.48
N VAL A 204 15.98 0.75 3.34
CA VAL A 204 17.14 1.67 3.27
C VAL A 204 17.96 1.46 1.99
N GLN A 205 18.00 0.22 1.49
CA GLN A 205 18.75 -0.14 0.28
C GLN A 205 17.99 0.22 -1.01
N GLU A 206 16.72 0.59 -0.91
CA GLU A 206 15.90 0.93 -2.07
C GLU A 206 16.08 2.40 -2.47
N ASN A 207 16.14 2.67 -3.77
CA ASN A 207 16.21 4.04 -4.30
C ASN A 207 14.92 4.84 -4.04
N CYS A 208 13.81 4.13 -3.86
CA CYS A 208 12.48 4.67 -3.56
C CYS A 208 11.69 3.65 -2.74
N VAL A 209 11.03 4.12 -1.69
CA VAL A 209 10.19 3.29 -0.81
C VAL A 209 8.75 3.30 -1.30
N VAL A 210 8.31 4.46 -1.80
CA VAL A 210 6.99 4.63 -2.42
C VAL A 210 7.21 4.97 -3.89
N GLN A 211 6.89 4.03 -4.77
CA GLN A 211 6.98 4.28 -6.21
C GLN A 211 5.81 5.15 -6.68
N GLY A 212 6.04 5.95 -7.73
CA GLY A 212 4.94 6.57 -8.44
C GLY A 212 4.36 5.56 -9.43
N PRO A 213 3.04 5.49 -9.64
CA PRO A 213 2.50 4.65 -10.71
C PRO A 213 3.08 5.10 -12.06
N VAL A 214 3.46 4.15 -12.91
CA VAL A 214 4.07 4.44 -14.23
C VAL A 214 3.16 5.35 -15.09
N TYR A 215 1.84 5.27 -14.89
CA TYR A 215 0.84 6.18 -15.45
C TYR A 215 -0.45 6.15 -14.61
N TYR A 216 -1.18 7.27 -14.55
CA TYR A 216 -2.51 7.35 -13.92
C TYR A 216 -3.56 7.05 -14.98
N VAL A 217 -4.52 6.18 -14.67
CA VAL A 217 -5.42 5.59 -15.66
C VAL A 217 -6.68 6.41 -15.92
N LEU A 218 -7.09 7.26 -14.98
CA LEU A 218 -8.32 8.01 -15.12
C LEU A 218 -8.07 9.37 -15.75
N GLU A 219 -7.69 9.38 -17.03
CA GLU A 219 -7.88 10.42 -18.07
C GLU A 219 -7.65 11.90 -17.72
N ASP A 220 -7.08 12.22 -16.56
CA ASP A 220 -6.78 13.57 -16.14
C ASP A 220 -5.30 13.86 -16.38
N GLU A 221 -4.95 13.92 -17.66
CA GLU A 221 -3.63 14.41 -18.09
C GLU A 221 -3.32 15.79 -17.49
N ALA A 222 -4.33 16.58 -17.12
CA ALA A 222 -4.13 17.88 -16.46
C ALA A 222 -3.56 17.71 -15.04
N ASN A 223 -3.91 16.64 -14.33
CA ASN A 223 -3.46 16.38 -12.96
C ASN A 223 -2.31 15.36 -12.85
N LYS A 224 -1.98 14.65 -13.92
CA LYS A 224 -0.88 13.65 -13.95
C LYS A 224 0.45 14.19 -13.41
N VAL A 225 0.85 15.39 -13.84
CA VAL A 225 2.11 16.02 -13.38
C VAL A 225 2.07 16.31 -11.88
N LEU A 226 0.94 16.79 -11.37
CA LEU A 226 0.75 17.06 -9.95
C LEU A 226 0.84 15.75 -9.14
N MET A 227 0.20 14.69 -9.60
CA MET A 227 0.22 13.40 -8.91
C MET A 227 1.62 12.79 -8.88
N PHE A 228 2.38 12.85 -9.98
CA PHE A 228 3.79 12.43 -9.99
C PHE A 228 4.63 13.20 -8.97
N LYS A 229 4.44 14.53 -8.89
CA LYS A 229 5.14 15.35 -7.90
C LYS A 229 4.70 15.01 -6.47
N ALA A 230 3.43 14.75 -6.25
CA ALA A 230 2.91 14.35 -4.94
C ALA A 230 3.44 12.98 -4.48
N HIS A 231 3.55 12.00 -5.38
CA HIS A 231 4.19 10.72 -5.07
C HIS A 231 5.69 10.88 -4.76
N ALA A 232 6.40 11.69 -5.54
CA ALA A 232 7.81 11.98 -5.26
C ALA A 232 7.99 12.72 -3.92
N ALA A 233 7.08 13.65 -3.58
CA ALA A 233 7.04 14.32 -2.29
C ALA A 233 6.77 13.33 -1.15
N LEU A 234 5.79 12.42 -1.31
CA LEU A 234 5.52 11.38 -0.32
C LEU A 234 6.75 10.49 -0.11
N ASP A 235 7.36 9.99 -1.18
CA ASP A 235 8.58 9.18 -1.09
C ASP A 235 9.73 9.91 -0.39
N ARG A 236 9.92 11.22 -0.65
CA ARG A 236 10.91 12.04 0.06
C ARG A 236 10.62 12.14 1.55
N LEU A 237 9.37 12.39 1.94
CA LEU A 237 8.96 12.45 3.36
C LEU A 237 9.16 11.10 4.05
N VAL A 238 8.81 10.00 3.37
CA VAL A 238 8.99 8.64 3.87
C VAL A 238 10.46 8.30 4.06
N ARG A 239 11.31 8.52 3.06
CA ARG A 239 12.75 8.25 3.18
C ARG A 239 13.39 9.14 4.25
N ASN A 240 12.99 10.42 4.35
CA ASN A 240 13.47 11.28 5.42
C ASN A 240 13.12 10.72 6.82
N ALA A 241 11.90 10.19 7.01
CA ALA A 241 11.52 9.52 8.25
C ALA A 241 12.28 8.21 8.48
N LEU A 242 12.53 7.42 7.42
CA LEU A 242 13.30 6.17 7.50
C LEU A 242 14.74 6.43 7.95
N HIS A 243 15.41 7.42 7.36
CA HIS A 243 16.78 7.79 7.71
C HIS A 243 16.88 8.41 9.11
N ALA A 244 15.83 9.08 9.58
CA ALA A 244 15.76 9.55 10.97
C ALA A 244 15.56 8.39 11.97
N ALA A 245 14.89 7.32 11.54
CA ALA A 245 14.62 6.15 12.38
C ALA A 245 15.79 5.15 12.40
N VAL A 246 16.44 4.92 11.26
CA VAL A 246 17.59 4.01 11.12
C VAL A 246 18.87 4.84 11.10
N THR A 247 19.53 4.95 12.25
CA THR A 247 20.76 5.75 12.42
C THR A 247 21.99 4.85 12.55
N ASP A 248 23.18 5.41 12.33
CA ASP A 248 24.46 4.69 12.48
C ASP A 248 24.60 4.04 13.87
N ASP A 249 24.27 4.78 14.94
CA ASP A 249 24.30 4.25 16.31
C ASP A 249 23.38 3.04 16.49
N ARG A 250 22.17 3.09 15.91
CA ARG A 250 21.23 1.96 15.95
C ARG A 250 21.79 0.80 15.15
N LEU A 251 22.28 1.04 13.92
CA LEU A 251 22.88 -0.01 13.09
C LEU A 251 24.05 -0.70 13.78
N ALA A 252 24.91 0.03 14.48
CA ALA A 252 26.01 -0.53 15.26
C ALA A 252 25.50 -1.40 16.42
N GLU A 253 24.50 -0.93 17.18
CA GLU A 253 23.87 -1.73 18.25
C GLU A 253 23.29 -3.04 17.68
N TYR A 254 22.60 -2.96 16.54
CA TYR A 254 22.01 -4.12 15.87
C TYR A 254 23.06 -5.07 15.33
N TRP A 255 24.11 -4.55 14.69
CA TRP A 255 25.22 -5.37 14.21
C TRP A 255 25.84 -6.19 15.35
N LEU A 256 26.14 -5.54 16.49
CA LEU A 256 26.69 -6.20 17.68
C LEU A 256 25.75 -7.27 18.25
N ARG A 257 24.44 -7.01 18.24
CA ARG A 257 23.41 -7.92 18.77
C ARG A 257 23.27 -9.19 17.93
N TRP A 258 23.36 -9.07 16.61
CA TRP A 258 23.01 -10.16 15.69
C TRP A 258 24.22 -10.84 15.03
N GLN A 259 25.44 -10.30 15.12
CA GLN A 259 26.63 -10.86 14.47
C GLN A 259 26.88 -12.35 14.75
N GLU A 260 26.54 -12.84 15.95
CA GLU A 260 26.76 -14.25 16.33
C GLU A 260 25.61 -15.17 15.89
N ASN A 261 24.36 -14.67 15.88
CA ASN A 261 23.15 -15.48 15.71
C ASN A 261 22.51 -15.36 14.32
N GLU A 262 22.63 -14.20 13.68
CA GLU A 262 22.17 -13.92 12.31
C GLU A 262 23.21 -13.11 11.54
N PRO A 263 24.36 -13.72 11.15
CA PRO A 263 25.46 -13.00 10.51
C PRO A 263 25.07 -12.35 9.18
N ALA A 264 24.09 -12.91 8.46
CA ALA A 264 23.56 -12.30 7.24
C ALA A 264 22.82 -10.98 7.52
N LEU A 265 22.05 -10.91 8.62
CA LEU A 265 21.37 -9.68 9.03
C LEU A 265 22.37 -8.63 9.51
N ALA A 266 23.40 -9.05 10.25
CA ALA A 266 24.50 -8.17 10.64
C ALA A 266 25.24 -7.59 9.41
N GLN A 267 25.56 -8.42 8.41
CA GLN A 267 26.18 -7.91 7.17
C GLN A 267 25.30 -6.86 6.48
N ARG A 268 23.98 -7.09 6.41
CA ARG A 268 23.05 -6.12 5.84
C ARG A 268 23.01 -4.79 6.60
N ALA A 269 23.15 -4.83 7.93
CA ALA A 269 23.26 -3.62 8.73
C ALA A 269 24.52 -2.82 8.37
N ALA A 270 25.66 -3.50 8.18
CA ALA A 270 26.90 -2.86 7.73
C ALA A 270 26.79 -2.29 6.31
N ASP A 271 26.12 -3.01 5.40
CA ASP A 271 25.87 -2.51 4.04
C ASP A 271 24.96 -1.27 4.05
N ALA A 272 23.95 -1.25 4.92
CA ALA A 272 23.03 -0.13 5.09
C ALA A 272 23.72 1.13 5.65
N GLU A 273 24.69 0.98 6.56
CA GLU A 273 25.50 2.09 7.09
C GLU A 273 26.19 2.87 5.93
N SER A 274 26.79 2.15 4.99
CA SER A 274 27.43 2.75 3.81
C SER A 274 26.43 3.49 2.92
N MET A 275 25.20 2.97 2.80
CA MET A 275 24.13 3.61 2.03
C MET A 275 23.61 4.86 2.74
N ILE A 276 23.37 4.81 4.05
CA ILE A 276 22.93 5.98 4.82
C ILE A 276 23.97 7.09 4.73
N ALA A 277 25.26 6.79 4.88
CA ALA A 277 26.31 7.79 4.72
C ALA A 277 26.33 8.42 3.32
N SER A 278 25.97 7.67 2.28
CA SER A 278 25.96 8.11 0.88
C SER A 278 24.68 8.85 0.47
N TYR A 279 23.56 8.54 1.13
CA TYR A 279 22.22 9.03 0.79
C TYR A 279 21.55 9.83 1.91
N ALA A 280 22.26 10.16 2.99
CA ALA A 280 21.75 10.98 4.08
C ALA A 280 21.22 12.30 3.52
N PHE A 281 19.90 12.41 3.48
CA PHE A 281 19.23 13.66 3.16
C PHE A 281 18.24 13.99 4.28
N GLU A 282 18.46 15.14 4.90
CA GLU A 282 17.55 15.69 5.87
C GLU A 282 16.73 16.78 5.20
N LEU A 283 15.41 16.63 5.19
CA LEU A 283 14.52 17.70 4.72
C LEU A 283 14.46 18.80 5.76
N ASN A 284 14.74 20.03 5.36
CA ASN A 284 14.50 21.17 6.23
C ASN A 284 12.99 21.45 6.36
N ALA A 285 12.62 22.33 7.29
CA ALA A 285 11.22 22.64 7.58
C ALA A 285 10.46 23.25 6.38
N ASP A 286 11.14 23.98 5.49
CA ASP A 286 10.52 24.57 4.30
C ASP A 286 10.26 23.52 3.23
N GLU A 287 11.23 22.62 2.99
CA GLU A 287 11.10 21.50 2.07
C GLU A 287 10.00 20.54 2.51
N ARG A 288 9.95 20.21 3.81
CA ARG A 288 8.90 19.37 4.39
C ARG A 288 7.53 20.00 4.16
N ARG A 289 7.36 21.29 4.48
CA ARG A 289 6.08 22.00 4.25
C ARG A 289 5.70 22.06 2.77
N ALA A 290 6.67 22.24 1.87
CA ALA A 290 6.42 22.25 0.44
C ALA A 290 5.95 20.87 -0.07
N ASP A 291 6.60 19.80 0.38
CA ASP A 291 6.22 18.42 0.03
C ASP A 291 4.83 18.07 0.59
N GLU A 292 4.54 18.42 1.85
CA GLU A 292 3.21 18.25 2.46
C GLU A 292 2.13 19.02 1.69
N GLN A 293 2.41 20.25 1.27
CA GLN A 293 1.48 21.07 0.51
C GLN A 293 1.21 20.47 -0.88
N LEU A 294 2.22 19.93 -1.55
CA LEU A 294 2.06 19.25 -2.84
C LEU A 294 1.11 18.06 -2.72
N ILE A 295 1.28 17.23 -1.68
CA ILE A 295 0.40 16.08 -1.45
C ILE A 295 -1.02 16.54 -1.15
N ARG A 296 -1.20 17.56 -0.30
CA ARG A 296 -2.53 18.12 -0.01
C ARG A 296 -3.22 18.65 -1.26
N THR A 297 -2.52 19.41 -2.08
CA THR A 297 -3.06 19.93 -3.34
C THR A 297 -3.46 18.78 -4.28
N ALA A 298 -2.68 17.70 -4.37
CA ALA A 298 -3.07 16.52 -5.12
C ALA A 298 -4.35 15.86 -4.57
N LEU A 299 -4.48 15.72 -3.24
CA LEU A 299 -5.68 15.16 -2.60
C LEU A 299 -6.93 16.02 -2.89
N ASP A 300 -6.80 17.34 -2.81
CA ASP A 300 -7.91 18.28 -2.98
C ASP A 300 -8.37 18.41 -4.44
N THR A 301 -7.44 18.36 -5.39
CA THR A 301 -7.74 18.62 -6.81
C THR A 301 -8.61 17.53 -7.43
N ALA A 302 -8.44 16.28 -6.98
CA ALA A 302 -9.23 15.16 -7.45
C ALA A 302 -10.61 15.01 -6.77
N MET A 303 -10.91 15.82 -5.75
CA MET A 303 -12.23 15.86 -5.11
C MET A 303 -13.24 16.76 -5.86
N ILE A 304 -12.79 17.49 -6.88
CA ILE A 304 -13.58 18.47 -7.65
C ILE A 304 -14.05 17.90 -9.01
N GLY A 305 -13.61 16.69 -9.36
CA GLY A 305 -14.00 15.96 -10.58
C GLY A 305 -15.23 15.08 -10.42
#